data_AF-A0A7X7DI50-F1
#
_entry.id   AF-A0A7X7DI50-F1
#
_cell.length_a   1.000
_cell.length_b   1.000
_cell.length_c   1.000
_cell.angle_alpha   90.00
_cell.angle_beta   90.00
_cell.angle_gamma   90.00
#
_symmetry.space_group_name_H-M   'P 1'
#
loop_
_entity.id
_entity.type
_entity.pdbx_description
1 polymer ?
#
loop_
_entity_poly.entity_id
_entity_poly.type
_entity_poly.pdbx_seq_one_letter_code
_entity_poly.pdbx_strand_id
1 'polypeptide(L)'
;MKTKNGYLVQWDEPFNYIATLKNAGIFIGFKMYPPLGYKPLDARLPNLEKFYARCEAEGIPILTHCSPGGMTTHEAEYYNAYDKADLSKRPTRIVYCTYDPCTPLGYFFDEYVHPKNWRPVLMKYPKLKLCLAHFGGAEWDENGLASDWVEEITNLCDPKIEQGKNAMGPIHFDNVYTDMSCYNLEDRSTKKNVIELFREIMHNRRYKHLQDKVIFGVDWYLSLVTGAPEYKEYVDVFFDTMSKFDKWQWYRSALVNPATFYGLDKSDIIENIYSALKKSNANSKKLTDGYNRITTIPKQVETIRNELEKAKQ
;
A
#
# COMPACT_ATOMS: atom_id res chain seq x y z
N MET A 1 -7.85 17.36 -28.54
CA MET A 1 -8.18 16.50 -29.70
C MET A 1 -9.38 15.63 -29.34
N LYS A 2 -10.53 15.81 -30.00
CA LYS A 2 -11.68 14.88 -29.90
C LYS A 2 -11.48 13.77 -30.93
N THR A 3 -11.57 12.50 -30.53
CA THR A 3 -11.59 11.36 -31.45
C THR A 3 -13.02 10.83 -31.61
N LYS A 4 -13.29 10.20 -32.76
CA LYS A 4 -14.60 9.86 -33.31
C LYS A 4 -15.53 8.97 -32.47
N ASN A 5 -15.12 8.46 -31.30
CA ASN A 5 -15.93 7.51 -30.51
C ASN A 5 -16.20 7.91 -29.05
N GLY A 6 -15.98 9.15 -28.60
CA GLY A 6 -16.52 9.64 -27.31
C GLY A 6 -16.03 8.99 -25.99
N TYR A 7 -15.35 7.84 -26.02
CA TYR A 7 -14.99 7.06 -24.81
C TYR A 7 -13.74 7.55 -24.07
N LEU A 8 -12.87 8.39 -24.68
CA LEU A 8 -11.66 8.87 -24.00
C LEU A 8 -11.96 9.86 -22.86
N VAL A 9 -13.14 10.48 -22.82
CA VAL A 9 -13.52 11.42 -21.76
C VAL A 9 -13.81 10.69 -20.43
N GLN A 10 -14.14 9.39 -20.47
CA GLN A 10 -14.58 8.65 -19.28
C GLN A 10 -13.44 8.19 -18.36
N TRP A 11 -12.23 7.98 -18.89
CA TRP A 11 -11.10 7.47 -18.08
C TRP A 11 -10.59 8.49 -17.05
N ASP A 12 -10.70 9.77 -17.37
CA ASP A 12 -10.27 10.87 -16.50
C ASP A 12 -11.32 11.28 -15.47
N GLU A 13 -12.57 10.83 -15.63
CA GLU A 13 -13.69 11.24 -14.80
C GLU A 13 -13.48 10.94 -13.29
N PRO A 14 -12.97 9.76 -12.88
CA PRO A 14 -12.72 9.50 -11.46
C PRO A 14 -11.77 10.51 -10.80
N PHE A 15 -10.82 11.08 -11.53
CA PHE A 15 -9.88 12.07 -11.00
C PHE A 15 -10.56 13.37 -10.58
N ASN A 16 -11.70 13.72 -11.19
CA ASN A 16 -12.47 14.91 -10.82
C ASN A 16 -13.02 14.81 -9.38
N TYR A 17 -13.11 13.60 -8.84
CA TYR A 17 -13.62 13.34 -7.48
C TYR A 17 -12.53 13.11 -6.44
N ILE A 18 -11.24 13.24 -6.80
CA ILE A 18 -10.12 13.06 -5.87
C ILE A 18 -9.66 14.42 -5.35
N ALA A 19 -9.60 14.53 -4.02
CA ALA A 19 -9.03 15.68 -3.36
C ALA A 19 -7.52 15.73 -3.58
N THR A 20 -7.04 16.84 -4.13
CA THR A 20 -5.62 17.17 -4.25
C THR A 20 -5.40 18.58 -3.75
N LEU A 21 -4.17 19.11 -3.84
CA LEU A 21 -3.93 20.53 -3.55
C LEU A 21 -4.67 21.46 -4.54
N LYS A 22 -5.00 20.98 -5.74
CA LYS A 22 -5.61 21.78 -6.81
C LYS A 22 -7.07 21.44 -7.09
N ASN A 23 -7.57 20.33 -6.54
CA ASN A 23 -8.91 19.83 -6.81
C ASN A 23 -9.68 19.51 -5.53
N ALA A 24 -10.94 19.94 -5.48
CA ALA A 24 -11.88 19.51 -4.45
C ALA A 24 -12.52 18.18 -4.85
N GLY A 25 -12.43 17.18 -3.98
CA GLY A 25 -12.96 15.83 -4.25
C GLY A 25 -13.37 15.11 -2.98
N ILE A 26 -14.22 14.10 -3.10
CA ILE A 26 -14.72 13.32 -1.96
C ILE A 26 -13.86 12.08 -1.65
N PHE A 27 -12.97 11.71 -2.57
CA PHE A 27 -12.03 10.60 -2.43
C PHE A 27 -10.60 11.12 -2.21
N ILE A 28 -9.73 10.26 -1.67
CA ILE A 28 -8.34 10.60 -1.34
C ILE A 28 -7.30 9.80 -2.13
N GLY A 29 -7.73 9.00 -3.11
CA GLY A 29 -6.86 8.12 -3.87
C GLY A 29 -7.62 7.01 -4.60
N PHE A 30 -6.86 6.05 -5.13
CA PHE A 30 -7.39 4.87 -5.81
C PHE A 30 -7.04 3.57 -5.09
N LYS A 31 -7.93 2.58 -5.16
CA LYS A 31 -7.61 1.18 -4.86
C LYS A 31 -7.46 0.41 -6.17
N MET A 32 -6.38 -0.36 -6.30
CA MET A 32 -6.17 -1.31 -7.38
C MET A 32 -6.21 -2.75 -6.88
N TYR A 33 -6.55 -3.66 -7.78
CA TYR A 33 -6.66 -5.10 -7.49
C TYR A 33 -6.15 -5.94 -8.68
N PRO A 34 -4.83 -5.95 -8.95
CA PRO A 34 -4.22 -6.78 -9.99
C PRO A 34 -4.63 -8.27 -9.98
N PRO A 35 -4.87 -8.92 -8.81
CA PRO A 35 -5.34 -10.31 -8.80
C PRO A 35 -6.66 -10.56 -9.55
N LEU A 36 -7.41 -9.53 -9.93
CA LEU A 36 -8.58 -9.64 -10.81
C LEU A 36 -8.24 -9.83 -12.30
N GLY A 37 -6.99 -10.12 -12.64
CA GLY A 37 -6.61 -10.62 -13.97
C GLY A 37 -5.75 -9.67 -14.82
N TYR A 38 -5.01 -8.75 -14.21
CA TYR A 38 -4.10 -7.87 -14.93
C TYR A 38 -2.80 -7.64 -14.17
N LYS A 39 -1.71 -7.40 -14.91
CA LYS A 39 -0.43 -7.02 -14.29
C LYS A 39 -0.45 -5.54 -13.88
N PRO A 40 0.34 -5.12 -12.87
CA PRO A 40 0.50 -3.69 -12.56
C PRO A 40 0.91 -2.86 -13.79
N LEU A 41 1.81 -3.36 -14.62
CA LEU A 41 2.11 -2.78 -15.94
C LEU A 41 1.69 -3.75 -17.05
N ASP A 42 0.39 -3.82 -17.32
CA ASP A 42 -0.16 -4.70 -18.34
C ASP A 42 -0.17 -4.06 -19.73
N ALA A 43 0.53 -4.67 -20.70
CA ALA A 43 0.57 -4.19 -22.08
C ALA A 43 -0.81 -4.18 -22.76
N ARG A 44 -1.77 -4.97 -22.24
CA ARG A 44 -3.16 -5.03 -22.74
C ARG A 44 -4.00 -3.85 -22.26
N LEU A 45 -3.54 -3.13 -21.24
CA LEU A 45 -4.23 -1.99 -20.62
C LEU A 45 -3.42 -0.71 -20.84
N PRO A 46 -3.37 -0.17 -22.07
CA PRO A 46 -2.46 0.93 -22.45
C PRO A 46 -2.73 2.25 -21.72
N ASN A 47 -3.87 2.38 -21.02
CA ASN A 47 -4.20 3.56 -20.24
C ASN A 47 -3.62 3.53 -18.81
N LEU A 48 -3.12 2.39 -18.33
CA LEU A 48 -2.48 2.29 -17.01
C LEU A 48 -1.29 3.23 -16.88
N GLU A 49 -0.48 3.35 -17.94
CA GLU A 49 0.66 4.26 -17.93
C GLU A 49 0.25 5.72 -17.76
N LYS A 50 -0.79 6.15 -18.49
CA LYS A 50 -1.32 7.51 -18.35
C LYS A 50 -1.92 7.74 -16.97
N PHE A 51 -2.58 6.73 -16.42
CA PHE A 51 -3.11 6.74 -15.06
C PHE A 51 -2.00 6.94 -14.03
N TYR A 52 -0.93 6.15 -14.07
CA TYR A 52 0.21 6.28 -13.15
C TYR A 52 0.93 7.62 -13.30
N ALA A 53 1.16 8.06 -14.54
CA ALA A 53 1.76 9.37 -14.81
C ALA A 53 0.96 10.51 -14.17
N ARG A 54 -0.38 10.46 -14.26
CA ARG A 54 -1.26 11.46 -13.66
C ARG A 54 -1.26 11.35 -12.13
N CYS A 55 -1.32 10.14 -11.58
CA CYS A 55 -1.24 9.93 -10.13
C CYS A 55 0.09 10.46 -9.55
N GLU A 56 1.22 10.21 -10.20
CA GLU A 56 2.50 10.77 -9.78
C GLU A 56 2.52 12.31 -9.88
N ALA A 57 2.11 12.87 -11.02
CA ALA A 57 2.14 14.31 -11.27
C ALA A 57 1.24 15.11 -10.30
N GLU A 58 0.10 14.55 -9.91
CA GLU A 58 -0.85 15.16 -8.99
C GLU A 58 -0.65 14.74 -7.52
N GLY A 59 0.28 13.81 -7.26
CA GLY A 59 0.56 13.27 -5.93
C GLY A 59 -0.61 12.47 -5.34
N ILE A 60 -1.38 11.78 -6.18
CA ILE A 60 -2.53 10.95 -5.80
C ILE A 60 -2.04 9.57 -5.39
N PRO A 61 -2.40 9.10 -4.18
CA PRO A 61 -1.99 7.78 -3.69
C PRO A 61 -2.79 6.64 -4.32
N ILE A 62 -2.11 5.51 -4.51
CA ILE A 62 -2.68 4.25 -4.94
C ILE A 62 -2.42 3.21 -3.86
N LEU A 63 -3.49 2.59 -3.35
CA LEU A 63 -3.39 1.39 -2.54
C LEU A 63 -3.68 0.19 -3.44
N THR A 64 -2.83 -0.84 -3.43
CA THR A 64 -3.05 -2.05 -4.24
C THR A 64 -3.12 -3.27 -3.35
N HIS A 65 -4.00 -4.23 -3.67
CA HIS A 65 -3.88 -5.57 -3.07
C HIS A 65 -2.50 -6.17 -3.38
N CYS A 66 -1.82 -6.72 -2.37
CA CYS A 66 -0.45 -7.24 -2.50
C CYS A 66 -0.15 -8.38 -1.50
N SER A 67 -1.00 -9.40 -1.48
CA SER A 67 -0.75 -10.67 -0.78
C SER A 67 -1.08 -11.87 -1.68
N PRO A 68 -0.52 -13.07 -1.40
CA PRO A 68 -0.90 -14.30 -2.09
C PRO A 68 -2.35 -14.73 -1.82
N GLY A 69 -2.92 -14.31 -0.69
CA GLY A 69 -4.31 -14.56 -0.34
C GLY A 69 -5.29 -13.54 -0.95
N GLY A 70 -6.58 -13.72 -0.67
CA GLY A 70 -7.66 -12.87 -1.16
C GLY A 70 -8.37 -13.45 -2.37
N MET A 71 -9.09 -12.59 -3.11
CA MET A 71 -9.91 -13.02 -4.25
C MET A 71 -9.15 -12.85 -5.55
N THR A 72 -8.93 -13.93 -6.31
CA THR A 72 -8.37 -13.85 -7.66
C THR A 72 -9.46 -13.94 -8.71
N THR A 73 -9.14 -13.58 -9.95
CA THR A 73 -9.99 -13.92 -11.10
C THR A 73 -10.22 -15.44 -11.16
N HIS A 74 -11.43 -15.85 -11.55
CA HIS A 74 -11.79 -17.26 -11.75
C HIS A 74 -10.92 -17.97 -12.80
N GLU A 75 -10.20 -17.20 -13.61
CA GLU A 75 -9.38 -17.70 -14.71
C GLU A 75 -7.88 -17.79 -14.36
N ALA A 76 -7.49 -17.53 -13.10
CA ALA A 76 -6.09 -17.38 -12.69
C ALA A 76 -5.18 -18.51 -13.18
N GLU A 77 -5.65 -19.76 -13.11
CA GLU A 77 -4.90 -20.95 -13.54
C GLU A 77 -4.65 -21.02 -15.05
N TYR A 78 -5.37 -20.26 -15.88
CA TYR A 78 -5.18 -20.27 -17.34
C TYR A 78 -4.16 -19.25 -17.82
N TYR A 79 -3.67 -18.37 -16.94
CA TYR A 79 -2.82 -17.25 -17.33
C TYR A 79 -1.41 -17.69 -17.77
N ASN A 80 -0.90 -18.82 -17.25
CA ASN A 80 0.36 -19.40 -17.76
C ASN A 80 0.23 -19.80 -19.24
N ALA A 81 -0.89 -20.41 -19.63
CA ALA A 81 -1.12 -20.85 -21.00
C ALA A 81 -1.34 -19.64 -21.92
N TYR A 82 -2.05 -18.63 -21.42
CA TYR A 82 -2.24 -17.35 -22.11
C TYR A 82 -0.91 -16.64 -22.39
N ASP A 83 -0.01 -16.60 -21.40
CA ASP A 83 1.33 -16.02 -21.53
C ASP A 83 2.33 -16.95 -22.24
N LYS A 84 1.92 -18.19 -22.56
CA LYS A 84 2.77 -19.25 -23.12
C LYS A 84 4.00 -19.53 -22.24
N ALA A 85 3.80 -19.49 -20.92
CA ALA A 85 4.83 -19.73 -19.93
C ALA A 85 5.23 -21.21 -19.88
N ASP A 86 6.53 -21.45 -19.68
CA ASP A 86 7.09 -22.79 -19.51
C ASP A 86 7.23 -23.09 -18.02
N LEU A 87 6.21 -23.73 -17.46
CA LEU A 87 6.15 -24.05 -16.03
C LEU A 87 7.20 -25.07 -15.55
N SER A 88 7.95 -25.70 -16.47
CA SER A 88 9.08 -26.55 -16.08
C SER A 88 10.30 -25.75 -15.62
N LYS A 89 10.34 -24.45 -15.95
CA LYS A 89 11.43 -23.55 -15.58
C LYS A 89 11.15 -22.87 -14.25
N ARG A 90 12.04 -23.11 -13.30
CA ARG A 90 12.01 -22.40 -12.01
C ARG A 90 12.36 -20.92 -12.20
N PRO A 91 11.82 -20.02 -11.36
CA PRO A 91 12.27 -18.64 -11.30
C PRO A 91 13.78 -18.57 -11.03
N THR A 92 14.43 -17.55 -11.61
CA THR A 92 15.88 -17.33 -11.43
C THR A 92 16.23 -16.78 -10.04
N ARG A 93 15.25 -16.18 -9.36
CA ARG A 93 15.36 -15.71 -7.97
C ARG A 93 15.14 -16.87 -7.00
N ILE A 94 15.68 -16.74 -5.78
CA ILE A 94 15.30 -17.64 -4.68
C ILE A 94 13.84 -17.35 -4.34
N VAL A 95 13.04 -18.42 -4.28
CA VAL A 95 11.61 -18.35 -3.99
C VAL A 95 11.39 -19.05 -2.65
N TYR A 96 11.12 -18.27 -1.62
CA TYR A 96 10.72 -18.77 -0.31
C TYR A 96 9.34 -18.17 -0.03
N CYS A 97 8.28 -18.88 -0.39
CA CYS A 97 6.90 -18.42 -0.31
C CYS A 97 5.94 -19.59 -0.03
N THR A 98 4.66 -19.27 0.18
CA THR A 98 3.62 -20.27 0.51
C THR A 98 2.99 -20.97 -0.70
N TYR A 99 3.47 -20.67 -1.92
CA TYR A 99 2.94 -21.23 -3.17
C TYR A 99 4.06 -21.76 -4.08
N ASP A 100 3.74 -22.70 -4.98
CA ASP A 100 4.71 -23.19 -5.97
C ASP A 100 4.58 -22.42 -7.30
N PRO A 101 5.55 -21.57 -7.69
CA PRO A 101 5.49 -20.79 -8.92
C PRO A 101 5.48 -21.65 -10.21
N CYS A 102 5.81 -22.93 -10.11
CA CYS A 102 5.77 -23.88 -11.23
C CYS A 102 4.39 -24.53 -11.44
N THR A 103 3.39 -24.16 -10.62
CA THR A 103 1.99 -24.56 -10.81
C THR A 103 1.21 -23.48 -11.55
N PRO A 104 0.09 -23.81 -12.22
CA PRO A 104 -0.75 -22.82 -12.89
C PRO A 104 -1.17 -21.63 -12.02
N LEU A 105 -1.63 -21.89 -10.79
CA LEU A 105 -2.03 -20.85 -9.85
C LEU A 105 -0.83 -20.10 -9.26
N GLY A 106 0.25 -20.81 -8.93
CA GLY A 106 1.45 -20.16 -8.41
C GLY A 106 2.15 -19.28 -9.43
N TYR A 107 2.12 -19.63 -10.72
CA TYR A 107 2.55 -18.73 -11.80
C TYR A 107 1.75 -17.43 -11.78
N PHE A 108 0.42 -17.51 -11.62
CA PHE A 108 -0.42 -16.32 -11.53
C PHE A 108 -0.02 -15.45 -10.32
N PHE A 109 0.18 -16.05 -9.15
CA PHE A 109 0.66 -15.31 -8.00
C PHE A 109 2.02 -14.66 -8.25
N ASP A 110 2.99 -15.37 -8.83
CA ASP A 110 4.33 -14.85 -9.08
C ASP A 110 4.36 -13.75 -10.15
N GLU A 111 3.60 -13.89 -11.25
CA GLU A 111 3.71 -13.02 -12.43
C GLU A 111 2.64 -11.94 -12.55
N TYR A 112 1.58 -12.02 -11.74
CA TYR A 112 0.49 -11.02 -11.75
C TYR A 112 0.30 -10.33 -10.41
N VAL A 113 0.58 -11.01 -9.29
CA VAL A 113 0.24 -10.50 -7.95
C VAL A 113 1.48 -10.08 -7.16
N HIS A 114 2.58 -10.81 -7.30
CA HIS A 114 3.81 -10.58 -6.53
C HIS A 114 4.30 -9.12 -6.64
N PRO A 115 4.78 -8.51 -5.54
CA PRO A 115 5.19 -7.10 -5.48
C PRO A 115 6.25 -6.74 -6.52
N LYS A 116 7.10 -7.69 -6.94
CA LYS A 116 8.08 -7.53 -8.03
C LYS A 116 7.47 -6.92 -9.30
N ASN A 117 6.20 -7.22 -9.59
CA ASN A 117 5.53 -6.76 -10.79
C ASN A 117 5.21 -5.26 -10.76
N TRP A 118 5.36 -4.60 -9.60
CA TRP A 118 5.29 -3.14 -9.47
C TRP A 118 6.62 -2.44 -9.78
N ARG A 119 7.76 -3.15 -9.80
CA ARG A 119 9.07 -2.56 -10.14
C ARG A 119 9.05 -1.81 -11.47
N PRO A 120 8.54 -2.36 -12.59
CA PRO A 120 8.53 -1.64 -13.85
C PRO A 120 7.71 -0.34 -13.81
N VAL A 121 6.62 -0.31 -13.04
CA VAL A 121 5.80 0.89 -12.82
C VAL A 121 6.62 1.94 -12.06
N LEU A 122 7.22 1.55 -10.93
CA LEU A 122 7.99 2.45 -10.07
C LEU A 122 9.28 2.94 -10.74
N MET A 123 9.93 2.12 -11.57
CA MET A 123 11.09 2.56 -12.37
C MET A 123 10.72 3.65 -13.38
N LYS A 124 9.48 3.65 -13.87
CA LYS A 124 8.96 4.67 -14.80
C LYS A 124 8.40 5.90 -14.06
N TYR A 125 7.81 5.69 -12.89
CA TYR A 125 7.16 6.70 -12.05
C TYR A 125 7.71 6.60 -10.60
N PRO A 126 8.98 7.00 -10.35
CA PRO A 126 9.66 6.76 -9.07
C PRO A 126 9.13 7.59 -7.90
N LYS A 127 8.36 8.65 -8.17
CA LYS A 127 7.71 9.48 -7.16
C LYS A 127 6.26 9.06 -6.91
N LEU A 128 5.74 8.04 -7.61
CA LEU A 128 4.40 7.50 -7.42
C LEU A 128 4.18 7.10 -5.95
N LYS A 129 3.05 7.52 -5.40
CA LYS A 129 2.61 7.12 -4.06
C LYS A 129 1.89 5.78 -4.13
N LEU A 130 2.55 4.72 -3.67
CA LEU A 130 2.03 3.35 -3.73
C LEU A 130 2.01 2.72 -2.34
N CYS A 131 0.89 2.12 -1.94
CA CYS A 131 0.81 1.24 -0.78
C CYS A 131 0.56 -0.19 -1.25
N LEU A 132 1.51 -1.09 -0.98
CA LEU A 132 1.43 -2.52 -1.21
C LEU A 132 0.68 -3.15 -0.02
N ALA A 133 -0.61 -3.41 -0.16
CA ALA A 133 -1.44 -3.77 0.97
C ALA A 133 -1.09 -5.14 1.57
N HIS A 134 -1.41 -5.31 2.86
CA HIS A 134 -1.27 -6.54 3.64
C HIS A 134 0.16 -6.99 3.92
N PHE A 135 1.19 -6.26 3.49
CA PHE A 135 2.60 -6.55 3.74
C PHE A 135 3.00 -8.02 3.50
N GLY A 136 2.38 -8.74 2.55
CA GLY A 136 2.64 -10.17 2.31
C GLY A 136 1.60 -11.14 2.90
N GLY A 137 0.73 -10.69 3.80
CA GLY A 137 -0.44 -11.45 4.28
C GLY A 137 -0.06 -12.83 4.84
N ALA A 138 -0.54 -13.89 4.19
CA ALA A 138 -0.29 -15.29 4.59
C ALA A 138 1.19 -15.66 4.69
N GLU A 139 2.08 -14.95 4.00
CA GLU A 139 3.53 -15.11 4.12
C GLU A 139 4.05 -14.89 5.55
N TRP A 140 3.34 -14.09 6.36
CA TRP A 140 3.71 -13.86 7.76
C TRP A 140 3.41 -15.03 8.69
N ASP A 141 2.52 -15.94 8.32
CA ASP A 141 2.26 -17.14 9.09
C ASP A 141 3.44 -18.12 8.91
N GLU A 142 3.79 -18.41 7.66
CA GLU A 142 4.77 -19.46 7.34
C GLU A 142 6.23 -18.98 7.37
N ASN A 143 6.52 -17.84 6.75
CA ASN A 143 7.89 -17.48 6.33
C ASN A 143 8.42 -16.19 6.98
N GLY A 144 7.52 -15.27 7.34
CA GLY A 144 7.88 -13.98 7.93
C GLY A 144 8.88 -13.20 7.08
N LEU A 145 9.91 -12.63 7.71
CA LEU A 145 10.95 -11.84 7.03
C LEU A 145 11.78 -12.62 6.00
N ALA A 146 11.79 -13.95 6.05
CA ALA A 146 12.50 -14.77 5.08
C ALA A 146 11.73 -14.93 3.76
N SER A 147 10.44 -14.56 3.73
CA SER A 147 9.61 -14.64 2.53
C SER A 147 10.15 -13.76 1.42
N ASP A 148 10.19 -14.28 0.19
CA ASP A 148 10.58 -13.51 -0.99
C ASP A 148 9.69 -12.28 -1.21
N TRP A 149 8.42 -12.41 -0.85
CA TRP A 149 7.38 -11.42 -1.03
C TRP A 149 7.57 -10.29 -0.01
N VAL A 150 7.83 -10.65 1.24
CA VAL A 150 8.08 -9.71 2.34
C VAL A 150 9.42 -9.00 2.13
N GLU A 151 10.45 -9.71 1.68
CA GLU A 151 11.73 -9.12 1.30
C GLU A 151 11.56 -8.10 0.17
N GLU A 152 10.81 -8.45 -0.87
CA GLU A 152 10.56 -7.57 -2.00
C GLU A 152 9.79 -6.30 -1.57
N ILE A 153 8.73 -6.41 -0.77
CA ILE A 153 8.03 -5.23 -0.21
C ILE A 153 8.99 -4.38 0.62
N THR A 154 9.83 -5.01 1.45
CA THR A 154 10.82 -4.30 2.28
C THR A 154 11.79 -3.51 1.41
N ASN A 155 12.32 -4.12 0.35
CA ASN A 155 13.27 -3.49 -0.56
C ASN A 155 12.62 -2.36 -1.37
N LEU A 156 11.37 -2.53 -1.83
CA LEU A 156 10.64 -1.48 -2.56
C LEU A 156 10.33 -0.27 -1.68
N CYS A 157 10.11 -0.49 -0.38
CA CYS A 157 9.89 0.57 0.61
C CYS A 157 11.16 1.33 1.00
N ASP A 158 12.37 0.86 0.66
CA ASP A 158 13.63 1.50 1.08
C ASP A 158 14.05 2.62 0.11
N PRO A 159 13.95 3.90 0.51
CA PRO A 159 14.38 5.01 -0.34
C PRO A 159 15.91 5.09 -0.49
N LYS A 160 16.69 4.33 0.29
CA LYS A 160 18.17 4.39 0.25
C LYS A 160 18.77 3.40 -0.73
N ILE A 161 18.02 2.38 -1.13
CA ILE A 161 18.48 1.40 -2.10
C ILE A 161 18.34 2.00 -3.50
N GLU A 162 19.42 1.96 -4.28
CA GLU A 162 19.35 2.24 -5.72
C GLU A 162 18.58 1.10 -6.39
N GLN A 163 17.40 1.41 -6.93
CA GLN A 163 16.51 0.45 -7.56
C GLN A 163 16.86 0.24 -9.05
N GLY A 164 17.62 1.19 -9.61
CA GLY A 164 18.19 1.16 -10.95
C GLY A 164 18.70 2.55 -11.34
N LYS A 165 18.91 2.80 -12.63
CA LYS A 165 19.40 4.09 -13.13
C LYS A 165 18.70 4.53 -14.40
N ASN A 166 18.58 5.84 -14.61
CA ASN A 166 18.18 6.45 -15.87
C ASN A 166 19.18 7.54 -16.29
N ALA A 167 18.85 8.32 -17.33
CA ALA A 167 19.70 9.38 -17.84
C ALA A 167 20.00 10.51 -16.82
N MET A 168 19.19 10.63 -15.75
CA MET A 168 19.33 11.63 -14.69
C MET A 168 20.06 11.08 -13.45
N GLY A 169 20.43 9.79 -13.44
CA GLY A 169 21.16 9.16 -12.34
C GLY A 169 20.43 7.98 -11.69
N PRO A 170 20.79 7.61 -10.45
CA PRO A 170 20.15 6.51 -9.73
C PRO A 170 18.68 6.82 -9.44
N ILE A 171 17.85 5.78 -9.50
CA ILE A 171 16.43 5.81 -9.19
C ILE A 171 16.23 5.23 -7.80
N HIS A 172 15.51 5.98 -6.98
CA HIS A 172 15.05 5.58 -5.65
C HIS A 172 13.52 5.68 -5.60
N PHE A 173 12.89 4.87 -4.75
CA PHE A 173 11.44 4.91 -4.56
C PHE A 173 11.12 5.57 -3.21
N ASP A 174 10.77 6.85 -3.26
CA ASP A 174 10.58 7.64 -2.03
C ASP A 174 9.21 7.39 -1.38
N ASN A 175 8.21 6.98 -2.17
CA ASN A 175 6.80 7.04 -1.80
C ASN A 175 6.10 5.67 -1.82
N VAL A 176 6.86 4.59 -1.58
CA VAL A 176 6.30 3.23 -1.42
C VAL A 176 6.10 2.92 0.05
N TYR A 177 4.91 2.41 0.37
CA TYR A 177 4.42 2.05 1.70
C TYR A 177 3.85 0.64 1.68
N THR A 178 3.57 0.11 2.86
CA THR A 178 2.82 -1.13 3.04
C THR A 178 1.90 -0.98 4.24
N ASP A 179 0.77 -1.69 4.24
CA ASP A 179 -0.12 -1.72 5.41
C ASP A 179 -0.15 -3.12 6.04
N MET A 180 -0.47 -3.16 7.33
CA MET A 180 -0.72 -4.39 8.08
C MET A 180 -2.22 -4.58 8.33
N SER A 181 -2.99 -4.82 7.27
CA SER A 181 -4.42 -5.12 7.34
C SER A 181 -4.73 -6.60 7.05
N CYS A 182 -5.84 -7.11 7.58
CA CYS A 182 -6.21 -8.53 7.52
C CYS A 182 -5.25 -9.46 8.29
N TYR A 183 -4.72 -9.01 9.42
CA TYR A 183 -3.84 -9.80 10.29
C TYR A 183 -4.60 -10.35 11.49
N ASN A 184 -4.27 -11.56 11.92
CA ASN A 184 -4.71 -12.08 13.21
C ASN A 184 -3.52 -12.22 14.16
N LEU A 185 -3.31 -11.25 15.06
CA LEU A 185 -2.22 -11.31 16.04
C LEU A 185 -2.56 -12.16 17.28
N GLU A 186 -3.70 -12.83 17.31
CA GLU A 186 -3.96 -13.93 18.24
C GLU A 186 -3.36 -15.25 17.74
N ASP A 187 -3.14 -15.38 16.43
CA ASP A 187 -2.37 -16.48 15.87
C ASP A 187 -0.89 -16.39 16.29
N ARG A 188 -0.34 -17.52 16.77
CA ARG A 188 0.97 -17.54 17.43
C ARG A 188 2.12 -17.35 16.46
N SER A 189 2.06 -17.95 15.27
CA SER A 189 3.10 -17.83 14.24
C SER A 189 3.13 -16.42 13.68
N THR A 190 1.97 -15.90 13.28
CA THR A 190 1.82 -14.53 12.79
C THR A 190 2.31 -13.52 13.83
N LYS A 191 1.85 -13.63 15.09
CA LYS A 191 2.30 -12.74 16.18
C LYS A 191 3.81 -12.81 16.41
N LYS A 192 4.39 -14.01 16.40
CA LYS A 192 5.84 -14.20 16.56
C LYS A 192 6.61 -13.48 15.45
N ASN A 193 6.21 -13.67 14.18
CA ASN A 193 6.90 -13.08 13.03
C ASN A 193 6.71 -11.56 12.98
N VAL A 194 5.55 -11.04 13.36
CA VAL A 194 5.33 -9.58 13.48
C VAL A 194 6.13 -8.96 14.62
N ILE A 195 6.26 -9.64 15.76
CA ILE A 195 7.17 -9.21 16.84
C ILE A 195 8.62 -9.19 16.35
N GLU A 196 9.04 -10.18 15.55
CA GLU A 196 10.37 -10.20 14.94
C GLU A 196 10.58 -9.01 13.99
N LEU A 197 9.60 -8.68 13.15
CA LEU A 197 9.65 -7.48 12.31
C LEU A 197 9.96 -6.22 13.12
N PHE A 198 9.20 -5.94 14.18
CA PHE A 198 9.39 -4.70 14.95
C PHE A 198 10.69 -4.72 15.77
N ARG A 199 11.18 -5.89 16.19
CA ARG A 199 12.52 -6.05 16.75
C ARG A 199 13.60 -5.68 15.72
N GLU A 200 13.48 -6.18 14.49
CA GLU A 200 14.43 -5.91 13.42
C GLU A 200 14.39 -4.45 12.96
N ILE A 201 13.22 -3.82 12.88
CA ILE A 201 13.10 -2.37 12.62
C ILE A 201 13.91 -1.56 13.65
N MET A 202 13.87 -1.95 14.92
CA MET A 202 14.58 -1.26 16.00
C MET A 202 16.10 -1.45 15.93
N HIS A 203 16.57 -2.67 15.69
CA HIS A 203 17.98 -3.05 15.88
C HIS A 203 18.78 -3.21 14.60
N ASN A 204 18.13 -3.44 13.46
CA ASN A 204 18.79 -3.72 12.21
C ASN A 204 18.61 -2.58 11.21
N ARG A 205 19.74 -1.98 10.79
CA ARG A 205 19.75 -0.86 9.84
C ARG A 205 19.06 -1.20 8.52
N ARG A 206 19.04 -2.48 8.11
CA ARG A 206 18.35 -2.97 6.90
C ARG A 206 16.85 -2.73 6.92
N TYR A 207 16.21 -2.73 8.09
CA TYR A 207 14.75 -2.61 8.23
C TYR A 207 14.30 -1.28 8.79
N LYS A 208 15.25 -0.42 9.21
CA LYS A 208 14.96 0.83 9.93
C LYS A 208 14.07 1.80 9.13
N HIS A 209 14.11 1.78 7.79
CA HIS A 209 13.23 2.61 6.97
C HIS A 209 11.75 2.26 7.15
N LEU A 210 11.42 1.01 7.47
CA LEU A 210 10.03 0.56 7.61
C LEU A 210 9.26 1.26 8.73
N GLN A 211 9.95 1.83 9.72
CA GLN A 211 9.33 2.63 10.78
C GLN A 211 8.43 3.76 10.20
N ASP A 212 8.83 4.30 9.04
CA ASP A 212 8.19 5.43 8.36
C ASP A 212 7.37 4.96 7.13
N LYS A 213 7.27 3.65 6.88
CA LYS A 213 6.61 3.05 5.69
C LYS A 213 5.46 2.09 6.02
N VAL A 214 5.40 1.54 7.22
CA VAL A 214 4.31 0.66 7.66
C VAL A 214 3.10 1.48 8.10
N ILE A 215 1.93 1.17 7.56
CA ILE A 215 0.63 1.77 7.91
C ILE A 215 -0.19 0.75 8.71
N PHE A 216 -0.84 1.20 9.78
CA PHE A 216 -1.83 0.38 10.47
C PHE A 216 -3.12 0.32 9.65
N GLY A 217 -3.64 -0.89 9.43
CA GLY A 217 -4.90 -1.14 8.76
C GLY A 217 -5.62 -2.34 9.37
N VAL A 218 -6.88 -2.52 9.01
CA VAL A 218 -7.72 -3.58 9.62
C VAL A 218 -8.29 -4.55 8.61
N ASP A 219 -8.73 -4.07 7.43
CA ASP A 219 -9.58 -4.85 6.53
C ASP A 219 -10.77 -5.49 7.28
N TRP A 220 -11.52 -4.66 8.02
CA TRP A 220 -12.27 -5.07 9.21
C TRP A 220 -13.20 -6.26 9.01
N TYR A 221 -14.02 -6.22 7.95
CA TYR A 221 -14.97 -7.29 7.70
C TYR A 221 -14.29 -8.59 7.27
N LEU A 222 -13.18 -8.52 6.54
CA LEU A 222 -12.39 -9.71 6.19
C LEU A 222 -11.68 -10.25 7.43
N SER A 223 -11.09 -9.37 8.24
CA SER A 223 -10.49 -9.73 9.53
C SER A 223 -11.47 -10.52 10.41
N LEU A 224 -12.72 -10.06 10.55
CA LEU A 224 -13.76 -10.78 11.28
C LEU A 224 -14.04 -12.17 10.69
N VAL A 225 -14.12 -12.29 9.36
CA VAL A 225 -14.32 -13.58 8.68
C VAL A 225 -13.14 -14.52 8.90
N THR A 226 -11.92 -13.99 9.00
CA THR A 226 -10.68 -14.75 9.25
C THR A 226 -10.38 -15.00 10.73
N GLY A 227 -11.31 -14.67 11.63
CA GLY A 227 -11.20 -14.98 13.06
C GLY A 227 -10.39 -13.97 13.88
N ALA A 228 -10.26 -12.73 13.41
CA ALA A 228 -9.72 -11.65 14.22
C ALA A 228 -10.62 -11.35 15.43
N PRO A 229 -10.05 -10.85 16.55
CA PRO A 229 -10.84 -10.48 17.71
C PRO A 229 -11.70 -9.22 17.45
N GLU A 230 -12.47 -8.81 18.45
CA GLU A 230 -13.19 -7.54 18.42
C GLU A 230 -12.25 -6.33 18.20
N TYR A 231 -12.82 -5.21 17.73
CA TYR A 231 -12.02 -4.11 17.17
C TYR A 231 -11.07 -3.50 18.19
N LYS A 232 -11.53 -3.40 19.45
CA LYS A 232 -10.73 -2.83 20.52
C LYS A 232 -9.53 -3.71 20.82
N GLU A 233 -9.75 -5.01 20.98
CA GLU A 233 -8.73 -6.02 21.24
C GLU A 233 -7.72 -6.08 20.07
N TYR A 234 -8.21 -6.03 18.83
CA TYR A 234 -7.35 -5.93 17.64
C TYR A 234 -6.41 -4.74 17.73
N VAL A 235 -6.95 -3.55 18.02
CA VAL A 235 -6.17 -2.32 18.16
C VAL A 235 -5.19 -2.39 19.32
N ASP A 236 -5.63 -2.89 20.48
CA ASP A 236 -4.79 -3.01 21.68
C ASP A 236 -3.59 -3.94 21.43
N VAL A 237 -3.80 -5.09 20.79
CA VAL A 237 -2.70 -6.03 20.49
C VAL A 237 -1.70 -5.42 19.51
N PHE A 238 -2.16 -4.68 18.50
CA PHE A 238 -1.28 -3.95 17.60
C PHE A 238 -0.54 -2.79 18.28
N PHE A 239 -1.24 -2.03 19.14
CA PHE A 239 -0.66 -0.96 19.94
C PHE A 239 0.48 -1.49 20.80
N ASP A 240 0.23 -2.56 21.57
CA ASP A 240 1.22 -3.20 22.44
C ASP A 240 2.39 -3.75 21.63
N THR A 241 2.11 -4.42 20.50
CA THR A 241 3.14 -5.06 19.66
C THR A 241 4.07 -4.01 19.03
N MET A 242 3.52 -2.95 18.44
CA MET A 242 4.32 -1.87 17.84
C MET A 242 5.09 -1.07 18.90
N SER A 243 4.44 -0.77 20.03
CA SER A 243 5.02 0.07 21.09
C SER A 243 6.09 -0.65 21.92
N LYS A 244 6.15 -1.98 21.85
CA LYS A 244 7.08 -2.82 22.62
C LYS A 244 8.55 -2.49 22.39
N PHE A 245 8.92 -2.17 21.15
CA PHE A 245 10.31 -1.91 20.76
C PHE A 245 10.57 -0.43 20.53
N ASP A 246 9.61 0.29 19.93
CA ASP A 246 9.65 1.74 19.83
C ASP A 246 8.28 2.30 20.23
N LYS A 247 8.23 3.01 21.36
CA LYS A 247 7.01 3.64 21.89
C LYS A 247 6.33 4.58 20.90
N TRP A 248 7.04 5.03 19.87
CA TRP A 248 6.51 5.88 18.82
C TRP A 248 6.03 5.14 17.57
N GLN A 249 6.32 3.85 17.42
CA GLN A 249 6.00 3.10 16.21
C GLN A 249 4.49 3.05 15.96
N TRP A 250 3.67 2.88 17.01
CA TRP A 250 2.21 2.95 16.87
C TRP A 250 1.77 4.28 16.26
N TYR A 251 2.25 5.41 16.81
CA TYR A 251 1.87 6.74 16.33
C TYR A 251 2.34 7.01 14.89
N ARG A 252 3.51 6.47 14.51
CA ARG A 252 3.94 6.49 13.10
C ARG A 252 2.95 5.72 12.23
N SER A 253 2.70 4.45 12.55
CA SER A 253 1.88 3.56 11.73
C SER A 253 0.40 3.97 11.67
N ALA A 254 -0.17 4.45 12.77
CA ALA A 254 -1.60 4.75 12.89
C ALA A 254 -1.96 6.20 12.53
N LEU A 255 -1.00 7.14 12.55
CA LEU A 255 -1.27 8.55 12.28
C LEU A 255 -0.33 9.17 11.26
N VAL A 256 0.98 9.18 11.50
CA VAL A 256 1.93 9.93 10.65
C VAL A 256 2.03 9.36 9.25
N ASN A 257 2.27 8.05 9.12
CA ASN A 257 2.46 7.37 7.85
C ASN A 257 1.20 7.43 6.98
N PRO A 258 -0.01 7.08 7.46
CA PRO A 258 -1.23 7.21 6.66
C PRO A 258 -1.54 8.67 6.33
N ALA A 259 -1.36 9.62 7.25
CA ALA A 259 -1.61 11.03 6.95
C ALA A 259 -0.66 11.56 5.86
N THR A 260 0.62 11.18 5.90
CA THR A 260 1.61 11.55 4.88
C THR A 260 1.28 10.93 3.53
N PHE A 261 0.96 9.63 3.52
CA PHE A 261 0.63 8.87 2.32
C PHE A 261 -0.60 9.47 1.62
N TYR A 262 -1.71 9.63 2.36
CA TYR A 262 -2.97 10.17 1.84
C TYR A 262 -3.02 11.69 1.73
N GLY A 263 -2.01 12.41 2.23
CA GLY A 263 -1.96 13.88 2.22
C GLY A 263 -2.87 14.55 3.25
N LEU A 264 -3.36 13.81 4.24
CA LEU A 264 -4.19 14.33 5.34
C LEU A 264 -3.37 15.12 6.37
N ASP A 265 -2.04 15.18 6.22
CA ASP A 265 -1.19 16.12 6.93
C ASP A 265 -1.20 17.54 6.32
N LYS A 266 -1.99 17.77 5.25
CA LYS A 266 -2.15 19.07 4.58
C LYS A 266 -3.57 19.59 4.77
N SER A 267 -3.71 20.73 5.44
CA SER A 267 -5.02 21.37 5.69
C SER A 267 -5.78 21.65 4.39
N ASP A 268 -5.11 22.07 3.32
CA ASP A 268 -5.74 22.36 2.03
C ASP A 268 -6.48 21.14 1.45
N ILE A 269 -5.93 19.93 1.60
CA ILE A 269 -6.58 18.69 1.13
C ILE A 269 -7.84 18.42 1.96
N ILE A 270 -7.76 18.59 3.28
CA ILE A 270 -8.91 18.43 4.19
C ILE A 270 -10.03 19.44 3.86
N GLU A 271 -9.68 20.70 3.60
CA GLU A 271 -10.62 21.74 3.18
C GLU A 271 -11.27 21.45 1.84
N ASN A 272 -10.50 20.89 0.90
CA ASN A 272 -10.99 20.45 -0.41
C ASN A 272 -11.97 19.27 -0.29
N ILE A 273 -11.72 18.32 0.61
CA ILE A 273 -12.66 17.23 0.94
C ILE A 273 -13.95 17.79 1.53
N TYR A 274 -13.84 18.66 2.54
CA TYR A 274 -15.00 19.30 3.17
C TYR A 274 -15.85 20.07 2.17
N SER A 275 -15.20 20.87 1.32
CA SER A 275 -15.88 21.67 0.29
C SER A 275 -16.61 20.80 -0.73
N ALA A 276 -16.02 19.68 -1.14
CA ALA A 276 -16.67 18.72 -2.04
C ALA A 276 -17.88 18.06 -1.39
N LEU A 277 -17.74 17.54 -0.16
CA LEU A 277 -18.85 16.91 0.57
C LEU A 277 -20.00 17.89 0.86
N LYS A 278 -19.68 19.15 1.16
CA LYS A 278 -20.68 20.21 1.34
C LYS A 278 -21.50 20.44 0.07
N LYS A 279 -20.87 20.41 -1.11
CA LYS A 279 -21.54 20.53 -2.41
C LYS A 279 -22.38 19.30 -2.76
N SER A 280 -22.04 18.12 -2.23
CA SER A 280 -22.75 16.86 -2.46
C SER A 280 -23.97 16.64 -1.55
N ASN A 281 -24.50 17.70 -0.90
CA ASN A 281 -25.64 17.62 0.03
C ASN A 281 -25.43 16.63 1.20
N ALA A 282 -24.20 16.47 1.68
CA ALA A 282 -23.92 15.67 2.87
C ALA A 282 -24.65 16.23 4.09
N ASN A 283 -25.00 15.36 5.05
CA ASN A 283 -25.64 15.76 6.30
C ASN A 283 -24.77 16.80 7.04
N SER A 284 -25.30 18.01 7.24
CA SER A 284 -24.54 19.17 7.73
C SER A 284 -23.88 18.95 9.09
N LYS A 285 -24.58 18.25 10.01
CA LYS A 285 -24.04 17.91 11.34
C LYS A 285 -22.89 16.92 11.22
N LYS A 286 -23.09 15.78 10.54
CA LYS A 286 -22.04 14.76 10.34
C LYS A 286 -20.82 15.35 9.61
N LEU A 287 -21.06 16.20 8.61
CA LEU A 287 -20.01 16.88 7.86
C LEU A 287 -19.17 17.79 8.76
N THR A 288 -19.82 18.64 9.56
CA THR A 288 -19.13 19.57 10.48
C THR A 288 -18.38 18.82 11.59
N ASP A 289 -19.02 17.82 12.20
CA ASP A 289 -18.41 17.00 13.24
C ASP A 289 -17.20 16.22 12.70
N GLY A 290 -17.33 15.65 11.49
CA GLY A 290 -16.24 14.95 10.81
C GLY A 290 -15.08 15.89 10.47
N TYR A 291 -15.37 17.07 9.90
CA TYR A 291 -14.38 18.09 9.59
C TYR A 291 -13.60 18.55 10.82
N ASN A 292 -14.30 18.85 11.92
CA ASN A 292 -13.67 19.26 13.17
C ASN A 292 -12.73 18.18 13.75
N ARG A 293 -13.02 16.89 13.51
CA ARG A 293 -12.11 15.80 13.91
C ARG A 293 -10.87 15.75 13.02
N ILE A 294 -11.05 15.69 11.70
CA ILE A 294 -9.92 15.47 10.77
C ILE A 294 -9.01 16.69 10.65
N THR A 295 -9.51 17.91 10.86
CA THR A 295 -8.70 19.14 10.87
C THR A 295 -7.65 19.18 11.99
N THR A 296 -7.75 18.31 12.99
CA THR A 296 -6.73 18.16 14.03
C THR A 296 -5.51 17.35 13.56
N ILE A 297 -5.64 16.56 12.49
CA ILE A 297 -4.60 15.63 12.02
C ILE A 297 -3.29 16.35 11.68
N PRO A 298 -3.25 17.43 10.88
CA PRO A 298 -1.98 18.11 10.55
C PRO A 298 -1.18 18.52 11.79
N LYS A 299 -1.84 19.10 12.79
CA LYS A 299 -1.21 19.51 14.05
C LYS A 299 -0.72 18.31 14.88
N GLN A 300 -1.50 17.23 14.93
CA GLN A 300 -1.08 16.00 15.62
C GLN A 300 0.16 15.38 14.96
N VAL A 301 0.16 15.31 13.62
CA VAL A 301 1.29 14.80 12.84
C VAL A 301 2.54 15.66 13.05
N GLU A 302 2.41 16.98 13.00
CA GLU A 302 3.53 17.90 13.27
C GLU A 302 4.06 17.72 14.70
N THR A 303 3.17 17.61 15.68
CA THR A 303 3.55 17.37 17.09
C THR A 303 4.36 16.09 17.22
N ILE A 304 3.89 14.98 16.64
CA ILE A 304 4.60 13.70 16.70
C ILE A 304 5.94 13.78 15.97
N ARG A 305 6.00 14.39 14.77
CA ARG A 305 7.27 14.59 14.05
C ARG A 305 8.28 15.37 14.91
N ASN A 306 7.85 16.44 15.58
CA ASN A 306 8.72 17.22 16.47
C ASN A 306 9.23 16.40 17.66
N GLU A 307 8.38 15.58 18.29
CA GLU A 307 8.78 14.70 19.39
C GLU A 307 9.73 13.59 18.91
N LEU A 308 9.53 13.07 17.70
CA LEU A 308 10.42 12.09 17.08
C LEU A 308 11.81 12.66 16.78
N GLU A 309 11.90 13.90 16.31
CA GLU A 309 13.19 14.56 16.09
C GLU A 309 13.94 14.81 17.40
N LYS A 310 13.24 15.21 18.46
CA LYS A 310 13.84 15.35 19.80
C LYS A 310 14.39 14.02 20.32
N ALA A 311 13.72 12.90 20.05
CA ALA A 311 14.15 11.58 20.49
C ALA A 311 15.38 11.04 19.74
N LYS A 312 15.77 11.65 18.61
CA LYS A 312 16.98 11.30 17.86
C LYS A 312 18.23 12.08 18.31
N GLN A 313 18.03 13.18 19.05
CA GLN A 313 19.08 14.02 19.64
C GLN A 313 19.54 13.44 20.98
#